data_AF-A0AAD9C7J2-F1
#
_entry.id   AF-A0AAD9C7J2-F1
#
_cell.length_a   1.000
_cell.length_b   1.000
_cell.length_c   1.000
_cell.angle_alpha   90.00
_cell.angle_beta   90.00
_cell.angle_gamma   90.00
#
_symmetry.space_group_name_H-M   'P 1'
#
loop_
_entity.id
_entity.type
_entity.pdbx_description
1 polymer ?
#
loop_
_entity_poly.entity_id
_entity_poly.type
_entity_poly.pdbx_seq_one_letter_code
_entity_poly.pdbx_strand_id
1 'polypeptide(L)'
;MGNVPENVPAEDEIPAEDRVPAEDRVPGGDRMPADQRLSGSVRTQFIDRVSQAVLDQLLDKLLEREAITYSEMTSARVKPQFEKAREVVDTVQRKGAAACRVLIDALREIDPYLYRELDLS
;
A
#
# COMPACT_ATOMS: atom_id res chain seq x y z
N MET A 1 -66.32 50.67 3.85
CA MET A 1 -65.73 49.33 3.96
C MET A 1 -64.32 49.47 4.47
N GLY A 2 -64.09 49.17 5.75
CA GLY A 2 -62.74 49.16 6.31
C GLY A 2 -61.98 47.93 5.84
N ASN A 3 -60.67 48.06 5.71
CA ASN A 3 -59.72 46.96 5.78
C ASN A 3 -58.41 47.52 6.34
N VAL A 4 -57.94 46.85 7.40
CA VAL A 4 -56.73 47.13 8.16
C VAL A 4 -55.52 46.65 7.34
N PRO A 5 -54.44 47.42 7.18
CA PRO A 5 -53.17 46.84 6.78
C PRO A 5 -52.43 46.33 8.03
N GLU A 6 -52.41 45.01 8.16
CA GLU A 6 -51.56 44.28 9.08
C GLU A 6 -50.08 44.31 8.62
N ASN A 7 -49.22 44.55 9.61
CA ASN A 7 -47.90 43.94 9.83
C ASN A 7 -46.68 44.33 8.96
N VAL A 8 -45.66 44.83 9.68
CA VAL A 8 -44.23 44.93 9.32
C VAL A 8 -43.52 43.58 9.67
N PRO A 9 -42.19 43.38 9.44
CA PRO A 9 -41.25 43.77 8.37
C PRO A 9 -40.34 42.60 7.90
N ALA A 10 -39.44 42.90 6.94
CA ALA A 10 -38.08 42.36 6.74
C ALA A 10 -37.86 40.85 6.61
N GLU A 11 -37.56 40.40 5.37
CA GLU A 11 -36.67 39.27 5.13
C GLU A 11 -35.61 39.68 4.09
N ASP A 12 -34.50 40.19 4.61
CA ASP A 12 -33.19 40.21 3.97
C ASP A 12 -32.57 38.84 4.23
N GLU A 13 -32.65 37.90 3.27
CA GLU A 13 -31.89 36.67 3.34
C GLU A 13 -31.58 36.14 1.94
N ILE A 14 -30.44 36.60 1.43
CA ILE A 14 -29.65 35.94 0.40
C ILE A 14 -29.20 34.56 0.94
N PRO A 15 -29.63 33.42 0.36
CA PRO A 15 -29.04 32.14 0.72
C PRO A 15 -27.73 31.97 -0.04
N ALA A 16 -26.63 32.39 0.59
CA ALA A 16 -25.28 32.15 0.13
C ALA A 16 -24.75 30.81 0.67
N GLU A 17 -25.17 29.68 0.12
CA GLU A 17 -24.52 28.39 0.40
C GLU A 17 -24.48 27.51 -0.87
N ASP A 18 -23.80 28.01 -1.93
CA ASP A 18 -23.17 27.14 -2.93
C ASP A 18 -21.97 26.45 -2.25
N ARG A 19 -22.27 25.46 -1.39
CA ARG A 19 -21.25 24.60 -0.79
C ARG A 19 -21.00 23.44 -1.73
N VAL A 20 -20.13 23.67 -2.70
CA VAL A 20 -19.33 22.60 -3.29
C VAL A 20 -18.66 21.82 -2.16
N PRO A 21 -18.85 20.50 -2.03
CA PRO A 21 -18.03 19.72 -1.11
C PRO A 21 -16.63 19.71 -1.71
N ALA A 22 -15.76 20.54 -1.13
CA ALA A 22 -14.32 20.40 -1.28
C ALA A 22 -13.89 19.11 -0.57
N GLU A 23 -14.15 17.96 -1.21
CA GLU A 23 -13.39 16.73 -0.95
C GLU A 23 -12.24 16.64 -1.96
N ASP A 24 -11.57 17.77 -2.17
CA ASP A 24 -10.15 17.81 -2.49
C ASP A 24 -9.37 17.45 -1.22
N ARG A 25 -9.45 16.17 -0.83
CA ARG A 25 -8.44 15.56 0.01
C ARG A 25 -7.58 14.70 -0.88
N VAL A 26 -6.77 15.34 -1.71
CA VAL A 26 -5.50 14.75 -2.10
C VAL A 26 -4.65 14.76 -0.82
N PRO A 27 -4.33 13.60 -0.20
CA PRO A 27 -3.33 13.60 0.85
C PRO A 27 -2.00 13.83 0.14
N GLY A 28 -1.59 15.08 0.08
CA GLY A 28 -0.24 15.46 -0.30
C GLY A 28 0.74 14.88 0.71
N GLY A 29 1.67 14.08 0.19
CA GLY A 29 2.96 13.80 0.81
C GLY A 29 2.95 12.69 1.85
N ASP A 30 3.08 11.44 1.41
CA ASP A 30 4.13 10.56 1.92
C ASP A 30 4.31 9.38 0.96
N ARG A 31 5.54 8.88 0.85
CA ARG A 31 5.98 7.77 -0.02
C ARG A 31 4.88 6.74 -0.34
N MET A 32 4.76 6.36 -1.61
CA MET A 32 3.93 5.23 -2.10
C MET A 32 3.85 4.11 -1.06
N PRO A 33 2.64 3.67 -0.65
CA PRO A 33 2.48 2.66 0.37
C PRO A 33 3.17 1.36 -0.08
N ALA A 34 3.81 0.66 0.86
CA ALA A 34 4.78 -0.40 0.56
C ALA A 34 4.22 -1.53 -0.34
N ASP A 35 2.93 -1.83 -0.20
CA ASP A 35 2.17 -2.76 -1.04
C ASP A 35 2.09 -2.32 -2.50
N GLN A 36 1.97 -1.01 -2.73
CA GLN A 36 1.96 -0.42 -4.06
C GLN A 36 3.37 -0.36 -4.67
N ARG A 37 4.43 -0.30 -3.84
CA ARG A 37 5.83 -0.35 -4.31
C ARG A 37 6.23 -1.71 -4.89
N LEU A 38 5.64 -2.79 -4.39
CA LEU A 38 5.90 -4.15 -4.87
C LEU A 38 4.99 -4.57 -6.03
N SER A 39 4.38 -3.61 -6.73
CA SER A 39 3.43 -3.86 -7.82
C SER A 39 4.05 -3.56 -9.20
N GLY A 40 3.38 -4.01 -10.26
CA GLY A 40 3.77 -3.72 -11.66
C GLY A 40 5.20 -4.15 -11.99
N SER A 41 6.00 -3.23 -12.53
CA SER A 41 7.36 -3.51 -12.99
C SER A 41 8.31 -3.95 -11.87
N VAL A 42 8.13 -3.44 -10.64
CA VAL A 42 8.97 -3.84 -9.50
C VAL A 42 8.75 -5.31 -9.17
N ARG A 43 7.50 -5.76 -9.17
CA ARG A 43 7.16 -7.18 -8.97
C ARG A 43 7.84 -8.06 -10.00
N THR A 44 7.73 -7.71 -11.27
CA THR A 44 8.29 -8.49 -12.37
C THR A 44 9.81 -8.57 -12.26
N GLN A 45 10.48 -7.45 -12.00
CA GLN A 45 11.93 -7.42 -11.83
C GLN A 45 12.39 -8.18 -10.59
N PHE A 46 11.66 -8.08 -9.47
CA PHE A 46 11.95 -8.85 -8.27
C PHE A 46 11.88 -10.36 -8.58
N ILE A 47 10.80 -10.82 -9.21
CA ILE A 47 10.61 -12.24 -9.53
C ILE A 47 11.69 -12.77 -10.47
N ASP A 48 12.11 -11.98 -11.46
CA ASP A 48 13.09 -12.38 -12.48
C ASP A 48 14.53 -12.41 -11.93
N ARG A 49 14.88 -11.46 -11.05
CA ARG A 49 16.26 -11.24 -10.61
C ARG A 49 16.59 -11.84 -9.25
N VAL A 50 15.61 -12.05 -8.38
CA VAL A 50 15.87 -12.52 -7.03
C VAL A 50 16.42 -13.95 -7.05
N SER A 51 17.56 -14.18 -6.42
CA SER A 51 18.15 -15.51 -6.34
C SER A 51 17.40 -16.41 -5.34
N GLN A 52 17.50 -17.73 -5.50
CA GLN A 52 16.91 -18.67 -4.55
C GLN A 52 17.44 -18.48 -3.12
N ALA A 53 18.73 -18.20 -2.96
CA ALA A 53 19.33 -17.96 -1.65
C ALA A 53 18.80 -16.70 -0.96
N VAL A 54 18.51 -15.65 -1.73
CA VAL A 54 17.87 -14.43 -1.21
C VAL A 54 16.42 -14.71 -0.84
N LEU A 55 15.67 -15.47 -1.64
CA LEU A 55 14.29 -15.87 -1.31
C LEU A 55 14.19 -16.67 -0.02
N ASP A 56 15.06 -17.66 0.17
CA ASP A 56 15.04 -18.49 1.38
C ASP A 56 15.36 -17.66 2.64
N GLN A 57 16.31 -16.72 2.55
CA GLN A 57 16.60 -15.77 3.63
C GLN A 57 15.47 -14.77 3.87
N LEU A 58 14.80 -14.29 2.82
CA LEU A 58 13.64 -13.41 2.94
C LEU A 58 12.50 -14.13 3.66
N LEU A 59 12.23 -15.38 3.33
CA LEU A 59 11.21 -16.20 4.00
C LEU A 59 11.51 -16.34 5.50
N ASP A 60 12.78 -16.56 5.87
CA ASP A 60 13.19 -16.62 7.28
C ASP A 60 12.96 -15.29 8.00
N LYS A 61 13.35 -14.17 7.38
CA LYS A 61 13.16 -12.82 7.95
C LYS A 61 11.69 -12.42 8.05
N LEU A 62 10.87 -12.79 7.06
CA LEU A 62 9.43 -12.54 7.07
C LEU A 62 8.74 -13.33 8.18
N LEU A 63 9.17 -14.58 8.42
CA LEU A 63 8.63 -15.39 9.51
C LEU A 63 9.08 -14.85 10.87
N GLU A 64 10.36 -14.50 11.01
CA GLU A 64 10.93 -13.91 12.24
C GLU A 64 10.20 -12.62 12.65
N ARG A 65 9.80 -11.80 11.67
CA ARG A 65 9.08 -10.55 11.87
C ARG A 65 7.55 -10.70 11.79
N GLU A 66 7.05 -11.93 11.83
CA GLU A 66 5.62 -12.29 11.81
C GLU A 66 4.83 -11.74 10.60
N ALA A 67 5.53 -11.38 9.52
CA ALA A 67 4.93 -10.93 8.27
C ALA A 67 4.33 -12.09 7.47
N ILE A 68 4.78 -13.33 7.68
CA ILE A 68 4.17 -14.54 7.14
C ILE A 68 4.08 -15.62 8.22
N THR A 69 3.18 -16.58 8.02
CA THR A 69 3.02 -17.75 8.90
C THR A 69 3.97 -18.88 8.50
N TYR A 70 4.22 -19.80 9.44
CA TYR A 70 5.03 -20.99 9.18
C TYR A 70 4.50 -21.85 8.02
N SER A 71 3.17 -21.92 7.88
CA SER A 71 2.52 -22.65 6.78
C SER A 71 2.79 -22.00 5.42
N GLU A 72 2.65 -20.68 5.32
CA GLU A 72 2.96 -19.92 4.10
C GLU A 72 4.45 -20.06 3.73
N MET A 73 5.34 -19.99 4.72
CA MET A 73 6.79 -20.14 4.53
C MET A 73 7.16 -21.54 4.03
N THR A 74 6.60 -22.60 4.64
CA THR A 74 6.84 -23.99 4.22
C THR A 74 6.27 -24.26 2.83
N SER A 75 5.08 -23.72 2.52
CA SER A 75 4.45 -23.81 1.20
C SER A 75 5.30 -23.15 0.10
N ALA A 76 5.89 -21.99 0.38
CA ALA A 76 6.72 -21.29 -0.59
C ALA A 76 8.07 -21.97 -0.82
N ARG A 77 8.69 -22.55 0.23
CA ARG A 77 10.02 -23.19 0.15
C ARG A 77 10.12 -24.31 -0.88
N VAL A 78 9.05 -25.09 -1.04
CA VAL A 78 9.02 -26.25 -1.95
C VAL A 78 8.79 -25.88 -3.42
N LYS A 79 8.45 -24.61 -3.71
CA LYS A 79 8.17 -24.14 -5.06
C LYS A 79 9.45 -23.78 -5.82
N PRO A 80 9.41 -23.86 -7.17
CA PRO A 80 10.50 -23.35 -8.00
C PRO A 80 10.68 -21.84 -7.78
N GLN A 81 11.89 -21.34 -8.02
CA GLN A 81 12.31 -19.95 -7.74
C GLN A 81 11.29 -18.89 -8.20
N PHE A 82 10.83 -18.96 -9.45
CA PHE A 82 9.88 -17.98 -10.01
C PHE A 82 8.53 -17.98 -9.28
N GLU A 83 7.98 -19.18 -9.04
CA GLU A 83 6.72 -19.32 -8.33
C GLU A 83 6.85 -18.93 -6.86
N LYS A 84 7.97 -19.29 -6.22
CA LYS A 84 8.32 -18.90 -4.85
C LYS A 84 8.37 -17.38 -4.72
N ALA A 85 9.09 -16.68 -5.61
CA ALA A 85 9.17 -15.23 -5.59
C ALA A 85 7.80 -14.58 -5.76
N ARG A 86 6.99 -15.10 -6.69
CA ARG A 86 5.63 -14.63 -6.91
C ARG A 86 4.76 -14.80 -5.67
N GLU A 87 4.79 -15.97 -5.04
CA GLU A 87 4.00 -16.27 -3.85
C GLU A 87 4.43 -15.43 -2.65
N VAL A 88 5.72 -15.17 -2.47
CA VAL A 88 6.22 -14.27 -1.42
C VAL A 88 5.60 -12.88 -1.57
N VAL A 89 5.67 -12.31 -2.78
CA VAL A 89 5.08 -10.99 -3.06
C VAL A 89 3.56 -11.01 -2.86
N ASP A 90 2.87 -12.01 -3.41
CA ASP A 90 1.41 -12.13 -3.31
C ASP A 90 0.94 -12.29 -1.85
N THR A 91 1.71 -13.01 -1.03
CA THR A 91 1.41 -13.24 0.38
C THR A 91 1.55 -11.95 1.19
N VAL A 92 2.66 -11.22 1.03
CA VAL A 92 2.85 -9.96 1.76
C VAL A 92 1.88 -8.88 1.30
N GLN A 93 1.52 -8.85 0.01
CA GLN A 93 0.50 -7.93 -0.51
C GLN A 93 -0.89 -8.24 0.05
N ARG A 94 -1.27 -9.52 0.14
CA ARG A 94 -2.55 -9.92 0.75
C ARG A 94 -2.66 -9.53 2.22
N LYS A 95 -1.53 -9.53 2.94
CA LYS A 95 -1.47 -9.09 4.35
C LYS A 95 -1.41 -7.58 4.52
N GLY A 96 -1.03 -6.86 3.47
CA GLY A 96 -1.08 -5.40 3.39
C GLY A 96 0.26 -4.71 3.61
N ALA A 97 0.20 -3.38 3.72
CA ALA A 97 1.36 -2.50 3.70
C ALA A 97 2.42 -2.81 4.77
N ALA A 98 2.01 -3.29 5.95
CA ALA A 98 2.94 -3.67 7.02
C ALA A 98 3.86 -4.83 6.60
N ALA A 99 3.29 -5.92 6.08
CA ALA A 99 4.07 -7.07 5.61
C ALA A 99 4.92 -6.71 4.38
N CYS A 100 4.40 -5.88 3.49
CA CYS A 100 5.15 -5.38 2.34
C CYS A 100 6.38 -4.56 2.76
N ARG A 101 6.23 -3.71 3.78
CA ARG A 101 7.35 -2.95 4.33
C ARG A 101 8.40 -3.86 4.95
N VAL A 102 7.98 -4.90 5.67
CA VAL A 102 8.90 -5.92 6.20
C VAL A 102 9.69 -6.60 5.07
N LEU A 103 9.05 -6.95 3.95
CA LEU A 103 9.76 -7.52 2.79
C LEU A 103 10.82 -6.55 2.25
N ILE A 104 10.44 -5.28 2.07
CA ILE A 104 11.32 -4.25 1.53
C ILE A 104 12.53 -4.01 2.46
N ASP A 105 12.28 -3.92 3.77
CA ASP A 105 13.34 -3.75 4.78
C ASP A 105 14.26 -4.98 4.83
N ALA A 106 13.71 -6.19 4.80
CA ALA A 106 14.50 -7.42 4.77
C ALA A 106 15.33 -7.53 3.47
N LEU A 107 14.77 -7.14 2.33
CA LEU A 107 15.49 -7.12 1.05
C LEU A 107 16.65 -6.14 1.10
N ARG A 108 16.46 -4.95 1.68
CA ARG A 108 17.53 -3.97 1.87
C ARG A 108 18.69 -4.51 2.70
N GLU A 109 18.40 -5.37 3.68
CA GLU A 109 19.40 -5.99 4.55
C GLU A 109 20.13 -7.16 3.87
N ILE A 110 19.39 -8.04 3.17
CA ILE A 110 19.93 -9.25 2.54
C ILE A 110 20.65 -8.93 1.23
N ASP A 111 20.02 -8.11 0.38
CA ASP A 111 20.54 -7.74 -0.93
C ASP A 111 20.33 -6.23 -1.20
N PRO A 112 21.24 -5.38 -0.70
CA PRO A 112 21.20 -3.95 -0.95
C PRO A 112 21.34 -3.58 -2.43
N TYR A 113 21.91 -4.46 -3.26
CA TYR A 113 22.09 -4.21 -4.68
C TYR A 113 20.75 -4.37 -5.41
N LEU A 114 20.06 -5.50 -5.20
CA LEU A 114 18.73 -5.72 -5.76
C LEU A 114 17.71 -4.69 -5.26
N TYR A 115 17.80 -4.30 -3.98
CA TYR A 115 16.98 -3.21 -3.43
C TYR A 115 17.13 -1.89 -4.21
N ARG A 116 18.36 -1.53 -4.59
CA ARG A 116 18.65 -0.33 -5.38
C ARG A 116 18.21 -0.48 -6.84
N GLU A 117 18.42 -1.64 -7.44
CA GLU A 117 17.97 -1.90 -8.81
C GLU A 117 16.45 -1.81 -8.97
N LEU A 118 15.71 -2.21 -7.94
CA LEU A 118 14.24 -2.15 -7.90
C LEU A 118 13.69 -0.76 -7.53
N ASP A 119 14.58 0.22 -7.28
CA ASP A 119 14.25 1.59 -6.86
C ASP A 119 13.31 1.65 -5.64
N LEU A 120 13.61 0.81 -4.64
CA LEU A 120 12.83 0.69 -3.41
C LEU A 120 13.27 1.69 -2.31
N SER A 121 14.03 2.74 -2.66
CA SER A 121 14.60 3.77 -1.76
C SER A 121 13.63 4.87 -1.29
#